data_AF-A0A286FHQ0-F1
#
_entry.id   AF-A0A286FHQ0-F1
#
_cell.length_a   1.000
_cell.length_b   1.000
_cell.length_c   1.000
_cell.angle_alpha   90.00
_cell.angle_beta   90.00
_cell.angle_gamma   90.00
#
_symmetry.space_group_name_H-M   'P 1'
#
loop_
_entity.id
_entity.type
_entity.pdbx_description
1 polymer ?
#
loop_
_entity_poly.entity_id
_entity_poly.type
_entity_poly.pdbx_seq_one_letter_code
_entity_poly.pdbx_strand_id
1 'polypeptide(L)'
;MQNLLLAMDDTAGTGSAEVEPALAVPFSEALADYADDTDQILTSVNVDYIRAETSSTSPWQDEAGVHMSVSVDSLLHVVRAISHSPPHTPQCGRPPPGTSRPTSRRPPAAPGRTR
;
A
#
# COMPACT_ATOMS: atom_id res chain seq x y z
N MET A 1 13.55 6.99 -4.27
CA MET A 1 12.20 6.98 -3.68
C MET A 1 11.57 8.38 -3.56
N GLN A 2 12.34 9.44 -3.22
CA GLN A 2 11.86 10.84 -3.09
C GLN A 2 10.85 11.32 -4.14
N ASN A 3 11.14 11.21 -5.44
CA ASN A 3 10.23 11.65 -6.50
C ASN A 3 8.89 10.90 -6.52
N LEU A 4 8.88 9.63 -6.11
CA LEU A 4 7.65 8.85 -6.02
C LEU A 4 6.79 9.32 -4.85
N LEU A 5 7.40 9.66 -3.71
CA LEU A 5 6.69 10.25 -2.57
C LEU A 5 6.05 11.60 -2.92
N LEU A 6 6.78 12.47 -3.63
CA LEU A 6 6.24 13.76 -4.09
C LEU A 6 5.10 13.58 -5.10
N ALA A 7 5.25 12.68 -6.07
CA ALA A 7 4.18 12.38 -7.02
C ALA A 7 2.92 11.81 -6.33
N MET A 8 3.11 11.01 -5.27
CA MET A 8 2.01 10.46 -4.48
C MET A 8 1.34 11.53 -3.62
N ASP A 9 2.10 12.46 -3.07
CA ASP A 9 1.55 13.62 -2.35
C ASP A 9 0.74 14.53 -3.30
N ASP A 10 1.24 14.80 -4.51
CA ASP A 10 0.51 15.56 -5.53
C ASP A 10 -0.82 14.90 -5.89
N THR A 11 -0.84 13.57 -6.05
CA THR A 11 -2.07 12.84 -6.35
C THR A 11 -3.05 12.88 -5.17
N ALA A 12 -2.59 12.58 -3.96
CA ALA A 12 -3.40 12.67 -2.74
C ALA A 12 -3.92 14.11 -2.49
N GLY A 13 -3.11 15.14 -2.80
CA GLY A 13 -3.36 16.58 -2.66
C GLY A 13 -4.59 17.10 -3.40
N THR A 14 -4.94 16.45 -4.49
CA THR A 14 -6.06 16.88 -5.35
C THR A 14 -7.44 16.47 -4.81
N GLY A 15 -7.53 15.85 -3.62
CA GLY A 15 -8.78 15.56 -2.94
C GLY A 15 -9.66 14.49 -3.60
N SER A 16 -9.15 13.80 -4.63
CA SER A 16 -9.91 12.82 -5.42
C SER A 16 -9.14 11.55 -5.78
N ALA A 17 -7.84 11.44 -5.46
CA ALA A 17 -7.08 10.23 -5.77
C ALA A 17 -6.81 9.46 -4.48
N GLU A 18 -7.66 8.47 -4.21
CA GLU A 18 -7.24 7.35 -3.36
C GLU A 18 -6.05 6.66 -4.03
N VAL A 19 -5.04 6.26 -3.26
CA VAL A 19 -3.95 5.45 -3.79
C VAL A 19 -4.57 4.18 -4.35
N GLU A 20 -4.32 3.90 -5.63
CA GLU A 20 -4.85 2.72 -6.30
C GLU A 20 -4.54 1.49 -5.44
N PRO A 21 -5.54 0.67 -5.07
CA PRO A 21 -5.32 -0.44 -4.13
C PRO A 21 -4.24 -1.43 -4.58
N ALA A 22 -4.04 -1.55 -5.90
CA ALA A 22 -2.97 -2.36 -6.49
C ALA A 22 -1.56 -1.79 -6.22
N LEU A 23 -1.44 -0.48 -6.00
CA LEU A 23 -0.21 0.23 -5.72
C LEU A 23 0.05 0.40 -4.21
N ALA A 24 -0.98 0.34 -3.37
CA ALA A 24 -0.85 0.52 -1.93
C ALA A 24 0.15 -0.46 -1.29
N VAL A 25 0.09 -1.75 -1.66
CA VAL A 25 1.01 -2.78 -1.16
C VAL A 25 2.46 -2.56 -1.62
N PRO A 26 2.78 -2.52 -2.93
CA PRO A 26 4.17 -2.34 -3.36
C PRO A 26 4.75 -0.98 -2.92
N PHE A 27 3.92 0.05 -2.77
CA PHE A 27 4.37 1.33 -2.24
C PHE A 27 4.67 1.26 -0.74
N SER A 28 3.86 0.53 0.04
CA SER A 28 4.14 0.30 1.47
C SER A 28 5.43 -0.49 1.67
N GLU A 29 5.68 -1.50 0.84
CA GLU A 29 6.93 -2.26 0.85
C GLU A 29 8.13 -1.37 0.53
N ALA A 30 8.03 -0.56 -0.53
CA ALA A 30 9.07 0.42 -0.87
C ALA A 30 9.29 1.47 0.22
N LEU A 31 8.25 1.87 0.96
CA LEU A 31 8.38 2.79 2.09
C LEU A 31 9.05 2.11 3.30
N ALA A 32 8.80 0.82 3.52
CA ALA A 32 9.42 0.05 4.59
C ALA A 32 10.95 -0.07 4.42
N ASP A 33 11.44 -0.10 3.18
CA ASP A 33 12.88 -0.06 2.88
C ASP A 33 13.54 1.28 3.30
N TYR A 34 12.76 2.34 3.52
CA TYR A 34 13.19 3.67 3.97
C TYR A 34 12.62 4.02 5.36
N ALA A 35 12.38 3.01 6.21
CA ALA A 35 11.80 3.22 7.53
C ALA A 35 12.66 4.16 8.42
N ASP A 36 13.99 4.06 8.33
CA ASP A 36 14.90 4.93 9.10
C ASP A 36 14.78 6.39 8.67
N ASP A 37 14.83 6.67 7.36
CA ASP A 37 14.61 8.02 6.81
C ASP A 37 13.22 8.56 7.20
N THR A 38 12.19 7.71 7.15
CA THR A 38 10.81 8.05 7.54
C THR A 38 10.75 8.47 9.01
N ASP A 39 11.40 7.73 9.92
CA ASP A 39 11.48 8.07 11.34
C ASP A 39 12.23 9.40 11.57
N GLN A 40 13.36 9.62 10.89
CA GLN A 40 14.12 10.86 11.00
C GLN A 40 13.32 12.09 10.53
N ILE A 41 12.56 11.96 9.44
CA ILE A 41 11.68 13.02 8.94
C ILE A 41 10.54 13.29 9.94
N LEU A 42 9.82 12.25 10.35
CA LEU A 42 8.63 12.37 11.22
C LEU A 42 8.97 12.87 12.63
N THR A 43 10.15 12.53 13.15
CA THR A 43 10.61 13.06 14.44
C THR A 43 11.01 14.53 14.35
N SER A 44 11.40 15.02 13.16
CA SER A 44 11.71 16.43 12.88
C SER A 44 12.76 17.05 13.81
N VAL A 45 13.66 16.23 14.35
CA VAL A 45 14.76 16.68 15.24
C VAL A 45 16.13 16.63 14.58
N ASN A 46 16.25 15.94 13.45
CA ASN A 46 17.51 15.79 12.74
C ASN A 46 17.75 16.96 11.78
N VAL A 47 18.78 17.76 12.06
CA VAL A 47 19.11 18.98 11.31
C VAL A 47 19.46 18.69 9.86
N ASP A 48 20.05 17.53 9.55
CA ASP A 48 20.43 17.19 8.18
C ASP A 48 19.18 16.97 7.31
N TYR A 49 18.14 16.36 7.85
CA TYR A 49 16.86 16.15 7.17
C TYR A 49 16.08 17.46 6.99
N ILE A 50 16.06 18.33 8.01
CA ILE A 50 15.43 19.67 7.93
C ILE A 50 16.14 20.54 6.89
N ARG A 51 17.47 20.47 6.86
CA ARG A 51 18.26 21.21 5.87
C ARG A 51 18.06 20.65 4.47
N ALA A 52 18.02 19.33 4.32
CA ALA A 52 17.80 18.68 3.04
C ALA A 52 16.39 18.87 2.48
N GLU A 53 15.38 19.11 3.34
CA GLU A 53 14.04 19.50 2.92
C GLU A 53 14.03 20.90 2.27
N THR A 54 14.70 21.86 2.91
CA THR A 54 14.67 23.28 2.53
C THR A 54 15.68 23.66 1.46
N SER A 55 16.77 22.91 1.37
CA SER A 55 17.73 23.02 0.27
C SER A 55 17.26 22.10 -0.84
N SER A 56 17.37 22.52 -2.11
CA SER A 56 17.10 21.67 -3.27
C SER A 56 18.13 20.54 -3.44
N THR A 57 18.70 20.06 -2.34
CA THR A 57 19.68 18.99 -2.27
C THR A 57 18.92 17.70 -2.55
N SER A 58 19.12 17.18 -3.76
CA SER A 58 18.76 15.81 -4.14
C SER A 58 19.23 14.79 -3.08
N PRO A 59 18.76 13.53 -3.14
CA PRO A 59 19.16 12.49 -2.19
C PRO A 59 20.66 12.55 -1.90
N TRP A 60 21.04 12.61 -0.63
CA TRP A 60 22.43 12.71 -0.23
C TRP A 60 22.94 11.34 0.21
N GLN A 61 24.25 11.20 0.29
CA GLN A 61 24.87 9.95 0.69
C GLN A 61 25.89 10.19 1.80
N ASP A 62 25.87 9.33 2.82
CA ASP A 62 26.87 9.29 3.88
C ASP A 62 27.34 7.83 4.12
N GLU A 63 27.94 7.56 5.29
CA GLU A 63 28.44 6.23 5.66
C GLU A 63 27.33 5.20 5.89
N ALA A 64 26.12 5.63 6.24
CA ALA A 64 24.95 4.77 6.47
C ALA A 64 24.22 4.44 5.17
N GLY A 65 24.28 5.32 4.16
CA GLY A 65 23.77 5.01 2.83
C GLY A 65 23.25 6.23 2.09
N VAL A 66 22.33 5.97 1.16
CA VAL A 66 21.65 7.02 0.42
C VAL A 66 20.39 7.41 1.19
N HIS A 67 20.31 8.68 1.53
CA HIS A 67 19.22 9.27 2.29
C HIS A 67 18.38 10.20 1.43
N MET A 68 17.12 10.34 1.82
CA MET A 68 16.20 11.29 1.21
C MET A 68 15.43 12.06 2.28
N SER A 69 15.09 13.30 1.93
CA SER A 69 14.23 14.13 2.76
C SER A 69 13.04 14.63 1.96
N VAL A 70 11.87 14.68 2.59
CA VAL A 70 10.64 15.29 2.08
C VAL A 70 10.02 16.08 3.22
N SER A 71 9.07 16.96 2.91
CA SER A 71 8.33 17.63 3.97
C SER A 71 7.57 16.63 4.84
N VAL A 72 7.49 16.92 6.14
CA VAL A 72 6.73 16.11 7.11
C VAL A 72 5.26 16.01 6.68
N ASP A 73 4.69 17.11 6.17
CA ASP A 73 3.31 17.16 5.69
C ASP A 73 3.10 16.22 4.50
N SER A 74 3.99 16.24 3.50
CA SER A 74 3.93 15.34 2.34
C SER A 74 3.99 13.87 2.76
N LEU A 75 4.90 13.54 3.69
CA LEU A 75 5.04 12.16 4.19
C LEU A 75 3.79 11.70 4.95
N LEU A 76 3.27 12.53 5.86
CA LEU A 76 2.03 12.22 6.58
C LEU A 76 0.84 12.06 5.65
N HIS A 77 0.78 12.86 4.60
CA HIS A 77 -0.31 12.81 3.64
C HIS A 77 -0.30 11.50 2.86
N VAL A 78 0.86 11.09 2.35
CA VAL A 78 1.02 9.81 1.65
C VAL A 78 0.72 8.63 2.58
N VAL A 79 1.24 8.62 3.81
CA VAL A 79 0.97 7.55 4.79
C VAL A 79 -0.52 7.44 5.09
N ARG A 80 -1.22 8.57 5.24
CA ARG A 80 -2.67 8.57 5.41
C ARG A 80 -3.38 8.03 4.18
N ALA A 81 -2.99 8.45 2.98
CA ALA A 81 -3.61 8.01 1.73
C ALA A 81 -3.51 6.48 1.56
N ILE A 82 -2.32 5.90 1.82
CA ILE A 82 -2.10 4.45 1.80
C ILE A 82 -2.95 3.75 2.87
N SER A 83 -3.01 4.31 4.08
CA SER A 83 -3.77 3.72 5.19
C SER A 83 -5.27 3.70 4.96
N HIS A 84 -5.80 4.63 4.16
CA HIS A 84 -7.21 4.66 3.77
C HIS A 84 -7.52 3.76 2.57
N SER A 85 -6.51 3.30 1.83
CA SER A 85 -6.71 2.36 0.73
C SER A 85 -7.17 1.01 1.26
N PRO A 86 -8.35 0.51 0.86
CA PRO A 86 -8.81 -0.80 1.29
C PRO A 86 -7.83 -1.88 0.80
N PRO A 87 -7.53 -2.90 1.61
CA PRO A 87 -6.73 -4.03 1.14
C PRO A 87 -7.40 -4.62 -0.10
N HIS A 88 -6.62 -4.87 -1.16
CA HIS A 88 -7.11 -5.58 -2.33
C HIS A 88 -7.55 -6.97 -1.87
N THR A 89 -8.83 -7.15 -1.56
CA THR A 89 -9.42 -8.47 -1.42
C THR A 89 -9.35 -9.09 -2.81
N PRO A 90 -8.56 -10.16 -3.04
CA PRO A 90 -8.67 -10.88 -4.30
C PRO A 90 -10.15 -11.23 -4.46
N GLN A 91 -10.75 -10.85 -5.59
CA GLN A 91 -12.10 -11.30 -5.91
C GLN A 91 -12.09 -12.82 -5.91
N CYS A 92 -12.47 -13.43 -4.79
CA CYS A 92 -12.75 -14.85 -4.71
C CYS A 92 -13.93 -15.12 -5.65
N GLY A 93 -13.60 -15.56 -6.86
CA GLY A 93 -14.45 -16.31 -7.77
C GLY A 93 -15.86 -15.77 -7.94
N ARG A 94 -16.04 -14.77 -8.80
CA ARG A 94 -17.31 -14.64 -9.51
C ARG A 94 -17.32 -15.76 -10.57
N PRO A 95 -18.14 -16.83 -10.44
CA PRO A 95 -18.22 -17.83 -11.48
C PRO A 95 -18.73 -17.18 -12.78
N PRO A 96 -18.25 -17.61 -13.95
CA PRO A 96 -18.75 -17.09 -15.22
C PRO A 96 -20.26 -17.31 -15.31
N PRO A 97 -21.03 -16.35 -15.84
CA PRO A 97 -22.47 -16.53 -16.02
C PRO A 97 -22.70 -17.68 -17.01
N GLY A 98 -23.14 -18.83 -16.52
CA GLY A 98 -23.50 -19.97 -17.38
C GLY A 98 -23.25 -21.38 -16.81
N THR A 99 -22.55 -21.54 -15.70
CA THR A 99 -22.38 -22.89 -15.11
C THR A 99 -23.55 -23.25 -14.20
N SER A 100 -24.58 -23.82 -14.83
CA SER A 100 -25.67 -24.51 -14.14
C SER A 100 -25.11 -25.55 -13.17
N ARG A 101 -25.41 -25.36 -11.89
CA ARG A 101 -25.16 -26.30 -10.79
C ARG A 101 -25.73 -27.68 -11.16
N PRO A 102 -24.94 -28.77 -11.14
CA PRO A 102 -25.50 -30.10 -11.37
C PRO A 102 -26.41 -30.44 -10.19
N THR A 103 -27.71 -30.60 -10.48
CA THR A 103 -28.72 -31.07 -9.54
C THR A 103 -28.29 -32.47 -9.09
N SER A 104 -27.87 -32.60 -7.83
CA SER A 104 -27.55 -33.88 -7.22
C SER A 104 -28.78 -34.79 -7.31
N ARG A 105 -28.76 -35.74 -8.25
CA ARG A 105 -29.71 -36.84 -8.32
C ARG A 105 -29.53 -37.67 -7.04
N ARG A 106 -30.50 -37.58 -6.14
CA ARG A 106 -30.66 -38.46 -5.00
C ARG A 106 -30.91 -39.90 -5.51
N PRO A 107 -30.07 -40.89 -5.18
CA PRO A 107 -30.39 -42.29 -5.50
C PRO A 107 -31.52 -42.80 -4.59
N PRO A 108 -32.38 -43.72 -5.06
CA PRO A 108 -33.46 -44.29 -4.24
C PRO A 108 -32.90 -45.19 -3.15
N ALA A 109 -33.52 -45.11 -1.96
CA ALA A 109 -33.16 -45.89 -0.78
C ALA A 109 -33.35 -47.40 -1.00
N ALA A 110 -32.32 -48.20 -0.67
CA ALA A 110 -32.43 -49.64 -0.58
C ALA A 110 -33.21 -50.02 0.71
N PRO A 111 -34.14 -50.99 0.66
CA PRO A 111 -34.87 -51.42 1.84
C PRO A 111 -33.98 -52.25 2.77
N GLY A 112 -34.03 -51.92 4.06
CA GLY A 112 -33.26 -52.55 5.12
C GLY A 112 -33.54 -54.05 5.23
N ARG A 113 -32.46 -54.84 5.32
CA ARG A 113 -32.50 -56.21 5.82
C ARG A 113 -32.34 -56.18 7.33
N THR A 114 -33.43 -56.47 8.02
CA THR A 114 -33.44 -56.92 9.41
C THR A 114 -32.78 -58.30 9.51
N ARG A 115 -32.21 -58.50 10.69
CA ARG A 115 -31.44 -59.62 11.25
C ARG A 115 -31.93 -61.03 10.91
#